data_AF-A0A379SQ09-F1
#
_entry.id   AF-A0A379SQ09-F1
#
_cell.length_a   1.000
_cell.length_b   1.000
_cell.length_c   1.000
_cell.angle_alpha   90.00
_cell.angle_beta   90.00
_cell.angle_gamma   90.00
#
_symmetry.space_group_name_H-M   'P 1'
#
loop_
_entity.id
_entity.type
_entity.pdbx_description
1 polymer ?
#
loop_
_entity_poly.entity_id
_entity_poly.type
_entity_poly.pdbx_seq_one_letter_code
_entity_poly.pdbx_strand_id
1 'polypeptide(L)'
;MSRRKVIVKRLNAIQNFGAMDVLCTDKTGTLTQDNIFLEHHLDVDGVKNSRVLMLAWLNSSSQSGARNVMDRAVLRFGEGRIAPIDKNAFR
;
A
#
# COMPACT_ATOMS: atom_id res chain seq x y z
N MET A 1 14.01 -27.48 2.58
CA MET A 1 13.07 -26.36 2.85
C MET A 1 13.77 -25.04 3.19
N SER A 2 14.90 -25.03 3.91
CA SER A 2 15.67 -23.81 4.24
C SER A 2 16.08 -22.93 3.04
N ARG A 3 16.47 -23.53 1.91
CA ARG A 3 16.80 -22.80 0.66
C ARG A 3 15.63 -21.96 0.11
N ARG A 4 14.39 -22.24 0.54
CA ARG A 4 13.17 -21.50 0.19
C ARG A 4 12.73 -20.53 1.29
N LYS A 5 13.64 -20.15 2.21
CA LYS A 5 13.39 -19.27 3.36
C LYS A 5 12.36 -19.83 4.37
N VAL A 6 12.29 -21.15 4.50
CA VAL A 6 11.41 -21.83 5.48
C VAL A 6 12.24 -22.33 6.66
N ILE A 7 11.88 -21.92 7.87
CA ILE A 7 12.48 -22.39 9.13
C ILE A 7 11.53 -23.38 9.79
N VAL A 8 12.02 -24.60 10.02
CA VAL A 8 11.26 -25.67 10.70
C VAL A 8 11.90 -25.95 12.04
N LYS A 9 11.16 -25.76 13.14
CA LYS A 9 11.67 -25.97 14.51
C LYS A 9 11.63 -27.43 14.96
N ARG A 10 10.74 -28.25 14.39
CA ARG A 10 10.58 -29.69 14.72
C ARG A 10 10.40 -30.49 13.44
N LEU A 11 11.22 -31.53 13.22
CA LEU A 11 11.24 -32.28 11.96
C LEU A 11 9.90 -32.94 11.63
N ASN A 12 9.16 -33.40 12.63
CA ASN A 12 7.82 -33.99 12.46
C ASN A 12 6.78 -33.01 11.87
N ALA A 13 6.99 -31.69 11.99
CA ALA A 13 6.10 -30.70 11.39
C ALA A 13 6.10 -30.77 9.85
N ILE A 14 7.15 -31.32 9.22
CA ILE A 14 7.22 -31.49 7.77
C ILE A 14 6.17 -32.51 7.30
N GLN A 15 6.01 -33.62 8.03
CA GLN A 15 5.02 -34.65 7.70
C GLN A 15 3.60 -34.12 7.89
N ASN A 16 3.34 -33.45 9.03
CA ASN A 16 2.04 -32.81 9.28
C ASN A 16 1.69 -31.81 8.18
N PHE A 17 2.65 -30.97 7.77
CA PHE A 17 2.44 -29.98 6.71
C PHE A 17 2.14 -30.63 5.35
N GLY A 18 2.77 -31.78 5.05
CA GLY A 18 2.51 -32.54 3.83
C GLY A 18 1.15 -33.26 3.79
N ALA A 19 0.52 -33.46 4.95
CA ALA A 19 -0.77 -34.14 5.09
C ALA A 19 -1.95 -33.18 5.32
N MET A 20 -1.76 -31.86 5.17
CA MET A 20 -2.81 -30.86 5.38
C MET A 20 -3.74 -30.75 4.18
N ASP A 21 -5.05 -30.73 4.44
CA ASP A 21 -6.08 -30.43 3.43
C ASP A 21 -6.43 -28.93 3.34
N VAL A 22 -6.27 -28.19 4.45
CA VAL A 22 -6.61 -26.76 4.52
C VAL A 22 -5.49 -25.99 5.22
N LEU A 23 -5.02 -24.92 4.58
CA LEU A 23 -4.03 -23.99 5.12
C LEU A 23 -4.67 -22.62 5.33
N CYS A 24 -4.81 -22.21 6.58
CA CYS A 24 -5.20 -20.86 6.94
C CYS A 24 -3.95 -19.99 7.11
N THR A 25 -3.84 -18.93 6.33
CA THR A 25 -2.77 -17.92 6.47
C THR A 25 -3.38 -16.59 6.89
N ASP A 26 -2.68 -15.86 7.74
CA ASP A 26 -3.07 -14.48 8.02
C ASP A 26 -2.93 -13.62 6.75
N LYS A 27 -3.68 -12.53 6.66
CA LYS A 27 -3.62 -11.62 5.51
C LYS A 27 -2.48 -10.61 5.67
N THR A 28 -2.46 -9.89 6.78
CA THR A 28 -1.57 -8.73 6.97
C THR A 28 -0.14 -9.20 7.24
N GLY A 29 0.81 -8.75 6.43
CA GLY A 29 2.22 -9.14 6.58
C GLY A 29 2.56 -10.55 6.09
N THR A 30 1.57 -11.32 5.58
CA THR A 30 1.79 -12.61 4.92
C THR A 30 1.33 -12.57 3.46
N LEU A 31 0.06 -12.26 3.21
CA LEU A 31 -0.48 -12.10 1.85
C LEU A 31 -0.30 -10.67 1.34
N THR A 32 -0.33 -9.68 2.23
CA THR A 32 -0.11 -8.27 1.89
C THR A 32 1.29 -7.81 2.28
N GLN A 33 1.82 -6.86 1.52
CA GLN A 33 3.18 -6.32 1.70
C GLN A 33 3.26 -5.19 2.73
N ASP A 34 2.24 -5.04 3.58
CA ASP A 34 2.09 -3.92 4.53
C ASP A 34 2.35 -2.54 3.90
N ASN A 35 1.99 -2.42 2.61
CA ASN A 35 2.23 -1.25 1.78
C ASN A 35 0.93 -0.88 1.09
N ILE A 36 0.50 0.38 1.26
CA ILE A 36 -0.74 0.91 0.70
C ILE A 36 -0.43 1.61 -0.62
N PHE A 37 -1.33 1.45 -1.59
CA PHE A 37 -1.25 2.10 -2.89
C PHE A 37 -2.58 2.82 -3.16
N LEU A 38 -2.51 4.01 -3.74
CA LEU A 38 -3.69 4.71 -4.23
C LEU A 38 -4.11 4.08 -5.57
N GLU A 39 -5.32 3.54 -5.65
CA GLU A 39 -5.86 2.92 -6.86
C GLU A 39 -6.75 3.90 -7.66
N HIS A 40 -7.64 4.61 -6.95
CA HIS A 40 -8.59 5.54 -7.54
C HIS A 40 -8.68 6.85 -6.76
N HIS A 41 -8.93 7.95 -7.47
CA HIS A 41 -9.20 9.27 -6.92
C HIS A 41 -10.49 9.80 -7.55
N LEU A 42 -11.60 9.61 -6.85
CA LEU A 42 -12.95 9.81 -7.38
C LEU A 42 -13.59 11.05 -6.77
N ASP A 43 -14.48 11.71 -7.51
CA ASP A 43 -15.40 12.69 -6.95
C ASP A 43 -16.64 12.05 -6.33
N VAL A 44 -17.60 12.89 -5.94
CA VAL A 44 -18.82 12.46 -5.22
C VAL A 44 -19.74 11.58 -6.07
N ASP A 45 -19.59 11.62 -7.39
CA ASP A 45 -20.36 10.78 -8.33
C ASP A 45 -19.61 9.48 -8.68
N GLY A 46 -18.43 9.25 -8.08
CA GLY A 46 -17.60 8.08 -8.35
C GLY A 46 -16.77 8.20 -9.64
N VAL A 47 -16.66 9.38 -10.23
CA VAL A 47 -15.91 9.62 -11.46
C VAL A 47 -14.48 10.00 -11.14
N LYS A 48 -13.51 9.46 -11.90
CA LYS A 48 -12.09 9.78 -11.71
C LYS A 48 -11.84 11.28 -11.89
N ASN A 49 -11.29 11.92 -10.86
CA ASN A 49 -11.18 13.36 -10.79
C ASN A 49 -9.75 13.81 -10.43
N SER A 50 -9.07 14.50 -11.34
CA SER A 50 -7.68 14.96 -11.15
C SER A 50 -7.56 16.03 -10.07
N ARG A 51 -8.61 16.84 -9.86
CA ARG A 51 -8.63 17.87 -8.81
C ARG A 51 -8.63 17.22 -7.42
N VAL A 52 -9.34 16.11 -7.24
CA VAL A 52 -9.32 15.32 -5.99
C VAL A 52 -7.91 14.82 -5.70
N LEU A 53 -7.22 14.26 -6.70
CA LEU A 53 -5.83 13.83 -6.56
C LEU A 53 -4.91 14.99 -6.18
N MET A 54 -5.06 16.13 -6.85
CA MET A 54 -4.25 17.32 -6.59
C MET A 54 -4.42 17.81 -5.16
N LEU A 55 -5.66 17.93 -4.68
CA LEU A 55 -5.98 18.38 -3.32
C LEU A 55 -5.45 17.40 -2.26
N ALA A 56 -5.64 16.09 -2.48
CA ALA A 56 -5.11 15.05 -1.58
C ALA A 56 -3.58 15.10 -1.52
N TRP A 57 -2.91 15.24 -2.68
CA TRP A 57 -1.46 15.35 -2.73
C TRP A 57 -0.96 16.60 -2.02
N LEU A 58 -1.60 17.75 -2.23
CA LEU A 58 -1.28 19.00 -1.52
C LEU A 58 -1.40 18.82 -0.01
N ASN A 59 -2.51 18.25 0.46
CA ASN A 59 -2.74 17.97 1.87
C ASN A 59 -1.64 17.05 2.46
N SER A 60 -1.38 15.91 1.82
CA SER A 60 -0.33 14.97 2.26
C SER A 60 1.09 15.57 2.16
N SER A 61 1.34 16.51 1.24
CA SER A 61 2.65 17.17 1.07
C SER A 61 2.92 18.23 2.14
N SER A 62 1.86 18.92 2.57
CA SER A 62 1.91 20.02 3.53
C SER A 62 1.68 19.59 4.98
N GLN A 63 1.33 18.32 5.20
CA GLN A 63 1.10 17.79 6.55
C GLN A 63 2.40 17.79 7.37
N SER A 64 2.37 18.52 8.48
CA SER A 64 3.42 18.51 9.50
C SER A 64 3.09 17.45 10.56
N GLY A 65 4.03 16.53 10.83
CA GLY A 65 3.86 15.43 11.79
C GLY A 65 4.30 14.07 11.24
N ALA A 66 3.88 12.99 11.91
CA ALA A 66 4.19 11.63 11.45
C ALA A 66 3.41 11.32 10.17
N ARG A 67 4.11 11.14 9.05
CA ARG A 67 3.50 10.76 7.77
C ARG A 67 2.88 9.37 7.89
N ASN A 68 1.57 9.27 7.68
CA ASN A 68 0.89 7.98 7.72
C ASN A 68 1.13 7.19 6.42
N VAL A 69 0.73 5.91 6.38
CA VAL A 69 0.87 5.03 5.20
C VAL A 69 0.02 5.49 4.00
N MET A 70 -1.09 6.19 4.24
CA MET A 70 -1.97 6.74 3.19
C MET A 70 -1.32 7.96 2.52
N ASP A 71 -0.75 8.88 3.29
CA ASP A 71 -0.06 10.06 2.77
C ASP A 71 1.09 9.66 1.85
N ARG A 72 1.86 8.64 2.25
CA ARG A 72 2.92 8.09 1.39
C ARG A 72 2.39 7.52 0.08
N ALA A 73 1.24 6.83 0.12
CA ALA A 73 0.61 6.27 -1.06
C ALA A 73 0.15 7.37 -2.02
N VAL A 74 -0.48 8.43 -1.49
CA VAL A 74 -0.95 9.59 -2.26
C VAL A 74 0.23 10.36 -2.86
N LEU A 75 1.26 10.65 -2.07
CA LEU A 75 2.45 11.37 -2.53
C LEU A 75 3.16 10.64 -3.67
N ARG A 76 3.43 9.34 -3.48
CA ARG A 76 4.04 8.48 -4.50
C ARG A 76 3.17 8.37 -5.75
N PHE A 77 1.84 8.37 -5.60
CA PHE A 77 0.95 8.31 -6.76
C PHE A 77 0.91 9.63 -7.52
N GLY A 78 0.89 10.77 -6.83
CA GLY A 78 0.86 12.10 -7.47
C GLY A 78 2.20 12.54 -8.05
N GLU A 79 3.32 11.99 -7.57
CA GLU A 79 4.65 12.18 -8.18
C GLU A 79 4.64 11.82 -9.67
N GLY A 80 5.05 12.77 -10.53
CA GLY A 80 5.05 12.61 -11.99
C GLY A 80 3.67 12.66 -12.66
N ARG A 81 2.57 12.69 -11.91
CA ARG A 81 1.19 12.75 -12.45
C ARG A 81 0.53 14.12 -12.29
N ILE A 82 1.01 14.93 -11.35
CA ILE A 82 0.55 16.31 -11.15
C ILE A 82 1.49 17.27 -11.89
N ALA A 83 0.93 18.08 -12.77
CA ALA A 83 1.69 19.03 -13.57
C ALA A 83 2.41 20.07 -12.68
N PRO A 84 3.59 20.58 -13.08
CA PRO A 84 4.33 21.58 -12.29
C PRO A 84 3.57 22.88 -12.05
N ILE A 85 2.69 23.27 -12.98
CA ILE A 85 1.83 24.47 -12.86
C ILE A 85 0.92 24.38 -11.64
N ASP A 86 0.39 23.19 -11.35
CA ASP A 86 -0.50 22.96 -10.20
C ASP A 86 0.26 22.99 -8.86
N LYS A 87 1.58 22.73 -8.88
CA LYS A 87 2.43 22.77 -7.67
C LYS A 87 2.80 24.19 -7.26
N ASN A 88 2.88 25.11 -8.21
CA ASN A 88 3.29 26.50 -7.97
C ASN A 88 2.10 27.44 -7.69
N ALA A 89 0.88 27.06 -8.04
CA ALA A 89 -0.32 27.87 -7.81
C ALA A 89 -0.72 27.98 -6.32
N PHE A 90 -0.15 27.14 -5.45
CA PHE A 90 -0.53 27.02 -4.03
C PHE A 90 0.67 27.05 -3.08
N ARG A 91 1.83 27.52 -3.56
CA ARG A 91 3.05 27.69 -2.75
C ARG A 91 3.24 29.14 -2.33
#